data_AF-A0A2V3JTZ9-F1
#
_entry.id   AF-A0A2V3JTZ9-F1
#
_cell.length_a   1.000
_cell.length_b   1.000
_cell.length_c   1.000
_cell.angle_alpha   90.00
_cell.angle_beta   90.00
_cell.angle_gamma   90.00
#
_symmetry.space_group_name_H-M   'P 1'
#
loop_
_entity.id
_entity.type
_entity.pdbx_description
1 polymer ?
#
loop_
_entity_poly.entity_id
_entity_poly.type
_entity_poly.pdbx_seq_one_letter_code
_entity_poly.pdbx_strand_id
1 'polypeptide(L)'
;MDFIKETSLFLQKDIKLFRDKPIYYLLDDYSLPTVSEQLQRTLNDFILFPTEGAEHFYKLSTESIITFYPYNSKDKLMVENREYVVVDIGSYFLHSDSSVIEIFLSEVINNRLKNSEEIDAKYHDIQLILGENPYKSYNKLARELRAGGRVQYYGWETVVDLCSGDVANILELVKRMFEAVGPENFSDPEGVEMPIAYHKSDNLKTTHIQDKAIREAGNEFLQQIGAIPVEDCGPQLKKIVEAFGRIAHWYLLNKNSKNLESKPPQQAFRIEMQEPPDLDETSKKIYDNLIKYGIFLRDIRGKSQRGNVVDRLYLRRLLIPTFKLTPSKRDSVRMDKEEILLLLKEPERCKDAPTIKKMAKKAKSLLDKNQERLFDE
;
A
#
# COMPACT_ATOMS: atom_id res chain seq x y z
N MET A 1 -37.18 -8.67 17.30
CA MET A 1 -37.23 -9.59 16.14
C MET A 1 -35.95 -9.38 15.37
N ASP A 2 -35.18 -10.44 15.19
CA ASP A 2 -33.94 -10.40 14.41
C ASP A 2 -34.27 -10.77 12.97
N PHE A 3 -34.58 -9.75 12.16
CA PHE A 3 -34.98 -9.90 10.76
C PHE A 3 -33.95 -10.69 9.93
N ILE A 4 -32.66 -10.56 10.23
CA ILE A 4 -31.60 -11.25 9.49
C ILE A 4 -31.61 -12.74 9.81
N LYS A 5 -31.79 -13.10 11.08
CA LYS A 5 -31.96 -14.51 11.48
C LYS A 5 -33.17 -15.13 10.78
N GLU A 6 -34.33 -14.47 10.79
CA GLU A 6 -35.55 -14.97 10.15
C GLU A 6 -35.37 -15.13 8.63
N THR A 7 -34.72 -14.15 7.98
CA THR A 7 -34.39 -14.22 6.56
C THR A 7 -33.46 -15.37 6.25
N SER A 8 -32.42 -15.59 7.06
CA SER A 8 -31.47 -16.69 6.88
C SER A 8 -32.16 -18.05 7.00
N LEU A 9 -33.01 -18.23 8.01
CA LEU A 9 -33.78 -19.46 8.22
C LEU A 9 -34.74 -19.73 7.07
N PHE A 10 -35.43 -18.69 6.57
CA PHE A 10 -36.29 -18.79 5.41
C PHE A 10 -35.50 -19.24 4.17
N LEU A 11 -34.35 -18.62 3.89
CA LEU A 11 -33.50 -18.98 2.76
C LEU A 11 -33.07 -20.45 2.83
N GLN A 12 -32.60 -20.92 3.99
CA GLN A 12 -32.13 -22.30 4.15
C GLN A 12 -33.29 -23.33 4.09
N LYS A 13 -34.45 -22.99 4.63
CA LYS A 13 -35.62 -23.90 4.69
C LYS A 13 -36.32 -24.01 3.35
N ASP A 14 -36.62 -22.87 2.73
CA ASP A 14 -37.59 -22.76 1.65
C ASP A 14 -36.93 -22.66 0.26
N ILE A 15 -35.64 -22.27 0.18
CA ILE A 15 -34.92 -22.15 -1.09
C ILE A 15 -33.90 -23.28 -1.25
N LYS A 16 -34.17 -24.19 -2.20
CA LYS A 16 -33.33 -25.38 -2.46
C LYS A 16 -31.84 -25.08 -2.66
N LEU A 17 -31.50 -23.94 -3.27
CA LEU A 17 -30.11 -23.54 -3.52
C LEU A 17 -29.29 -23.33 -2.24
N PHE A 18 -29.94 -22.87 -1.17
CA PHE A 18 -29.33 -22.48 0.10
C PHE A 18 -29.50 -23.52 1.22
N ARG A 19 -30.21 -24.61 0.96
CA ARG A 19 -30.39 -25.70 1.92
C ARG A 19 -29.04 -26.25 2.38
N ASP A 20 -28.88 -26.42 3.69
CA ASP A 20 -27.68 -26.92 4.36
C ASP A 20 -26.40 -26.11 4.08
N LYS A 21 -26.53 -24.86 3.60
CA LYS A 21 -25.39 -23.97 3.36
C LYS A 21 -25.39 -22.83 4.38
N PRO A 22 -24.20 -22.46 4.91
CA PRO A 22 -24.07 -21.23 5.67
C PRO A 22 -24.39 -20.02 4.79
N ILE A 23 -25.12 -19.05 5.33
CA ILE A 23 -25.41 -17.79 4.65
C ILE A 23 -24.31 -16.79 5.01
N TYR A 24 -23.68 -16.20 4.00
CA TYR A 24 -22.71 -15.12 4.18
C TYR A 24 -23.32 -13.81 3.68
N TYR A 25 -23.42 -12.82 4.56
CA TYR A 25 -23.72 -11.44 4.21
C TYR A 25 -22.42 -10.70 3.94
N LEU A 26 -22.28 -10.17 2.73
CA LEU A 26 -21.11 -9.42 2.30
C LEU A 26 -21.48 -7.94 2.37
N LEU A 27 -20.83 -7.19 3.27
CA LEU A 27 -21.00 -5.75 3.38
C LEU A 27 -19.76 -5.07 2.80
N ASP A 28 -19.98 -4.33 1.73
CA ASP A 28 -18.93 -3.56 1.08
C ASP A 28 -18.83 -2.15 1.69
N ASP A 29 -17.65 -1.53 1.61
CA ASP A 29 -17.38 -0.15 2.07
C ASP A 29 -17.82 0.15 3.51
N TYR A 30 -17.64 -0.80 4.43
CA TYR A 30 -17.91 -0.64 5.86
C TYR A 30 -16.84 0.21 6.56
N SER A 31 -16.63 1.43 6.07
CA SER A 31 -15.53 2.30 6.46
C SER A 31 -16.02 3.65 6.96
N LEU A 32 -15.33 4.21 7.94
CA LEU A 32 -15.42 5.64 8.24
C LEU A 32 -14.84 6.48 7.09
N PRO A 33 -15.49 7.61 6.72
CA PRO A 33 -16.72 8.15 7.29
C PRO A 33 -18.02 7.65 6.62
N THR A 34 -17.91 6.87 5.52
CA THR A 34 -19.05 6.37 4.72
C THR A 34 -20.14 5.75 5.59
N VAL A 35 -19.76 4.84 6.48
CA VAL A 35 -20.60 4.33 7.56
C VAL A 35 -20.15 5.03 8.85
N SER A 36 -20.95 5.98 9.33
CA SER A 36 -20.63 6.79 10.51
C SER A 36 -20.40 5.94 11.76
N GLU A 37 -19.66 6.46 12.75
CA GLU A 37 -19.42 5.75 14.01
C GLU A 37 -20.72 5.29 14.68
N GLN A 38 -21.73 6.17 14.73
CA GLN A 38 -23.02 5.85 15.33
C GLN A 38 -23.76 4.74 14.59
N LEU A 39 -23.67 4.73 13.26
CA LEU A 39 -24.23 3.66 12.46
C LEU A 39 -23.45 2.36 12.65
N GLN A 40 -22.11 2.39 12.60
CA GLN A 40 -21.29 1.20 12.86
C GLN A 40 -21.59 0.61 14.23
N ARG A 41 -21.66 1.43 15.28
CA ARG A 41 -22.04 1.00 16.64
C ARG A 41 -23.37 0.23 16.68
N THR A 42 -24.36 0.72 15.96
CA THR A 42 -25.69 0.11 15.90
C THR A 42 -25.66 -1.18 15.08
N LEU A 43 -24.94 -1.19 13.95
CA LEU A 43 -24.80 -2.36 13.09
C LEU A 43 -23.99 -3.50 13.78
N ASN A 44 -22.97 -3.13 14.55
CA ASN A 44 -22.12 -4.05 15.30
C ASN A 44 -22.88 -4.89 16.33
N ASP A 45 -24.00 -4.37 16.88
CA ASP A 45 -24.83 -5.11 17.82
C ASP A 45 -25.42 -6.41 17.25
N PHE A 46 -25.58 -6.50 15.93
CA PHE A 46 -26.11 -7.71 15.29
C PHE A 46 -25.12 -8.38 14.34
N ILE A 47 -24.16 -7.65 13.77
CA ILE A 47 -23.10 -8.25 12.94
C ILE A 47 -22.16 -9.12 13.79
N LEU A 48 -21.77 -8.61 14.97
CA LEU A 48 -20.68 -9.19 15.79
C LEU A 48 -21.16 -9.78 17.12
N PHE A 49 -22.43 -9.55 17.47
CA PHE A 49 -23.13 -10.27 18.53
C PHE A 49 -24.36 -10.98 17.94
N PRO A 50 -24.16 -11.95 17.02
CA PRO A 50 -25.28 -12.64 16.41
C PRO A 50 -26.15 -13.29 17.50
N THR A 51 -27.47 -13.25 17.30
CA THR A 51 -28.39 -13.91 18.23
C THR A 51 -28.03 -15.39 18.40
N GLU A 52 -28.24 -15.92 19.60
CA GLU A 52 -27.98 -17.34 19.90
C GLU A 52 -28.68 -18.24 18.87
N GLY A 53 -27.92 -19.18 18.29
CA GLY A 53 -28.38 -20.08 17.23
C GLY A 53 -28.54 -19.44 15.84
N ALA A 54 -27.85 -18.33 15.54
CA ALA A 54 -27.74 -17.81 14.19
C ALA A 54 -26.73 -18.63 13.35
N GLU A 55 -27.16 -19.11 12.18
CA GLU A 55 -26.33 -19.87 11.21
C GLU A 55 -25.89 -19.00 10.01
N HIS A 56 -25.74 -17.69 10.22
CA HIS A 56 -25.24 -16.77 9.21
C HIS A 56 -23.94 -16.11 9.67
N PHE A 57 -23.17 -15.65 8.70
CA PHE A 57 -21.86 -15.05 8.88
C PHE A 57 -21.79 -13.72 8.12
N TYR A 58 -20.91 -12.85 8.58
CA TYR A 58 -20.66 -11.58 7.94
C TYR A 58 -19.22 -11.52 7.42
N LYS A 59 -19.04 -10.94 6.24
CA LYS A 59 -17.74 -10.47 5.77
C LYS A 59 -17.87 -8.98 5.50
N LEU A 60 -17.07 -8.21 6.21
CA LEU A 60 -16.99 -6.76 6.07
C LEU A 60 -15.74 -6.44 5.25
N SER A 61 -15.89 -5.64 4.20
CA SER A 61 -14.75 -4.97 3.58
C SER A 61 -14.62 -3.57 4.18
N THR A 62 -13.39 -3.16 4.45
CA THR A 62 -13.09 -1.79 4.88
C THR A 62 -11.87 -1.30 4.09
N GLU A 63 -11.77 0.02 3.89
CA GLU A 63 -10.62 0.66 3.25
C GLU A 63 -9.34 0.40 4.03
N SER A 64 -9.44 0.41 5.36
CA SER A 64 -8.34 0.13 6.28
C SER A 64 -8.86 -0.37 7.62
N ILE A 65 -8.03 -1.05 8.39
CA ILE A 65 -8.42 -1.53 9.73
C ILE A 65 -8.78 -0.38 10.68
N ILE A 66 -8.24 0.82 10.46
CA ILE A 66 -8.53 1.99 11.29
C ILE A 66 -9.86 2.68 10.95
N THR A 67 -10.49 2.30 9.83
CA THR A 67 -11.82 2.83 9.45
C THR A 67 -12.96 1.97 10.00
N PHE A 68 -12.63 0.84 10.64
CA PHE A 68 -13.55 0.04 11.43
C PHE A 68 -13.60 0.58 12.86
N TYR A 69 -14.80 0.90 13.33
CA TYR A 69 -15.04 1.37 14.70
C TYR A 69 -15.45 0.19 15.59
N PRO A 70 -14.56 -0.33 16.46
CA PRO A 70 -14.73 -1.63 17.10
C PRO A 70 -15.59 -1.56 18.37
N TYR A 71 -16.60 -0.70 18.42
CA TYR A 71 -17.54 -0.60 19.54
C TYR A 71 -18.96 -0.83 19.08
N ASN A 72 -19.78 -1.34 19.98
CA ASN A 72 -21.21 -1.50 19.76
C ASN A 72 -22.01 -0.32 20.36
N SER A 73 -23.35 -0.38 20.35
CA SER A 73 -24.19 0.71 20.87
C SER A 73 -24.10 0.91 22.39
N LYS A 74 -23.54 -0.08 23.10
CA LYS A 74 -23.37 -0.09 24.57
C LYS A 74 -21.93 0.22 24.99
N ASP A 75 -21.11 0.75 24.09
CA ASP A 75 -19.68 1.04 24.31
C ASP A 75 -18.83 -0.17 24.71
N LYS A 76 -19.32 -1.38 24.39
CA LYS A 76 -18.52 -2.59 24.54
C LYS A 76 -17.53 -2.68 23.38
N LEU A 77 -16.24 -2.69 23.73
CA LEU A 77 -15.17 -2.97 22.79
C LEU A 77 -15.27 -4.43 22.30
N MET A 78 -15.21 -4.60 20.99
CA MET A 78 -15.14 -5.90 20.33
C MET A 78 -13.68 -6.31 20.20
N VAL A 79 -13.39 -7.57 20.50
CA VAL A 79 -12.03 -8.08 20.60
C VAL A 79 -11.74 -8.96 19.38
N GLU A 80 -10.68 -8.61 18.66
CA GLU A 80 -10.15 -9.42 17.56
C GLU A 80 -9.80 -10.85 18.05
N ASN A 81 -10.11 -11.85 17.23
CA ASN A 81 -10.04 -13.30 17.49
C ASN A 81 -11.09 -13.84 18.47
N ARG A 82 -11.96 -12.98 19.01
CA ARG A 82 -13.11 -13.40 19.82
C ARG A 82 -14.43 -13.09 19.11
N GLU A 83 -14.65 -11.83 18.74
CA GLU A 83 -15.86 -11.40 18.05
C GLU A 83 -15.68 -11.35 16.51
N TYR A 84 -14.46 -11.04 16.03
CA TYR A 84 -14.17 -10.97 14.60
C TYR A 84 -12.72 -11.38 14.30
N VAL A 85 -12.44 -11.72 13.04
CA VAL A 85 -11.09 -12.02 12.55
C VAL A 85 -10.75 -11.02 11.46
N VAL A 86 -9.59 -10.36 11.58
CA VAL A 86 -9.11 -9.40 10.57
C VAL A 86 -8.32 -10.14 9.49
N VAL A 87 -8.65 -9.86 8.24
CA VAL A 87 -7.87 -10.29 7.08
C VAL A 87 -7.30 -9.05 6.39
N ASP A 88 -6.06 -8.70 6.71
CA ASP A 88 -5.36 -7.57 6.08
C ASP A 88 -4.71 -8.01 4.76
N ILE A 89 -5.38 -7.70 3.64
CA ILE A 89 -4.93 -8.02 2.29
C ILE A 89 -3.61 -7.30 1.96
N GLY A 90 -3.43 -6.05 2.41
CA GLY A 90 -2.19 -5.31 2.21
C GLY A 90 -1.01 -5.99 2.90
N SER A 91 -1.20 -6.41 4.15
CA SER A 91 -0.24 -7.21 4.90
C SER A 91 0.01 -8.57 4.23
N TYR A 92 -1.03 -9.22 3.71
CA TYR A 92 -0.87 -10.48 2.97
C TYR A 92 0.07 -10.30 1.77
N PHE A 93 -0.22 -9.37 0.85
CA PHE A 93 0.62 -9.11 -0.33
C PHE A 93 2.02 -8.57 0.02
N LEU A 94 2.16 -7.88 1.16
CA LEU A 94 3.48 -7.46 1.65
C LEU A 94 4.37 -8.65 2.04
N HIS A 95 3.81 -9.75 2.52
CA HIS A 95 4.55 -10.91 3.01
C HIS A 95 4.54 -12.10 2.06
N SER A 96 3.64 -12.13 1.09
CA SER A 96 3.59 -13.15 0.05
C SER A 96 4.86 -13.13 -0.80
N ASP A 97 5.26 -14.33 -1.22
CA ASP A 97 6.30 -14.53 -2.22
C ASP A 97 5.87 -13.94 -3.57
N SER A 98 6.82 -13.37 -4.31
CA SER A 98 6.53 -12.72 -5.59
C SER A 98 5.85 -13.67 -6.58
N SER A 99 6.18 -14.97 -6.56
CA SER A 99 5.56 -15.97 -7.43
C SER A 99 4.07 -16.16 -7.16
N VAL A 100 3.61 -16.05 -5.90
CA VAL A 100 2.19 -16.16 -5.56
C VAL A 100 1.41 -14.97 -6.09
N ILE A 101 1.99 -13.77 -5.94
CA ILE A 101 1.42 -12.51 -6.45
C ILE A 101 1.38 -12.55 -7.98
N GLU A 102 2.47 -13.03 -8.60
CA GLU A 102 2.59 -13.18 -10.04
C GLU A 102 1.52 -14.10 -10.63
N ILE A 103 1.37 -15.30 -10.08
CA ILE A 103 0.34 -16.27 -10.52
C ILE A 103 -1.04 -15.63 -10.39
N PHE A 104 -1.37 -15.08 -9.22
CA PHE A 104 -2.66 -14.45 -8.97
C PHE A 104 -2.96 -13.31 -9.97
N LEU A 105 -2.03 -12.37 -10.15
CA LEU A 105 -2.24 -11.24 -11.06
C LEU A 105 -2.32 -11.69 -12.52
N SER A 106 -1.49 -12.66 -12.92
CA SER A 106 -1.51 -13.21 -14.28
C SER A 106 -2.84 -13.89 -14.58
N GLU A 107 -3.38 -14.70 -13.66
CA GLU A 107 -4.70 -15.32 -13.81
C GLU A 107 -5.81 -14.27 -13.91
N VAL A 108 -5.80 -13.29 -13.02
CA VAL A 108 -6.78 -12.19 -13.01
C VAL A 108 -6.78 -11.42 -14.33
N ILE A 109 -5.61 -11.06 -14.85
CA ILE A 109 -5.49 -10.27 -16.09
C ILE A 109 -5.74 -11.14 -17.32
N ASN A 110 -5.09 -12.30 -17.44
CA ASN A 110 -5.23 -13.18 -18.60
C ASN A 110 -6.66 -13.69 -18.74
N ASN A 111 -7.39 -13.94 -17.64
CA ASN A 111 -8.81 -14.26 -17.73
C ASN A 111 -9.64 -13.11 -18.29
N ARG A 112 -9.32 -11.84 -17.97
CA ARG A 112 -10.00 -10.69 -18.57
C ARG A 112 -9.68 -10.55 -20.05
N LEU A 113 -8.41 -10.72 -20.43
CA LEU A 113 -7.98 -10.67 -21.82
C LEU A 113 -8.68 -11.75 -22.66
N LYS A 114 -8.74 -13.00 -22.16
CA LYS A 114 -9.42 -14.12 -22.83
C LYS A 114 -10.92 -13.93 -23.03
N ASN A 115 -11.57 -13.20 -22.13
CA ASN A 115 -13.01 -12.94 -22.19
C ASN A 115 -13.34 -11.62 -22.91
N SER A 116 -12.34 -10.92 -23.45
CA SER A 116 -12.56 -9.73 -24.27
C SER A 116 -12.71 -10.14 -25.73
N GLU A 117 -13.85 -9.83 -26.33
CA GLU A 117 -14.17 -10.19 -27.73
C GLU A 117 -13.27 -9.48 -28.75
N GLU A 118 -12.72 -8.32 -28.38
CA GLU A 118 -11.95 -7.44 -29.27
C GLU A 118 -10.44 -7.73 -29.25
N ILE A 119 -9.95 -8.60 -28.36
CA ILE A 119 -8.53 -8.89 -28.20
C ILE A 119 -8.18 -10.25 -28.83
N ASP A 120 -7.29 -10.23 -29.82
CA ASP A 120 -6.81 -11.44 -30.48
C ASP A 120 -6.13 -12.39 -29.49
N ALA A 121 -6.28 -13.71 -29.73
CA ALA A 121 -5.75 -14.76 -28.87
C ALA A 121 -4.24 -14.68 -28.63
N LYS A 122 -3.48 -14.08 -29.55
CA LYS A 122 -2.04 -13.82 -29.39
C LYS A 122 -1.73 -12.92 -28.19
N TYR A 123 -2.65 -12.05 -27.79
CA TYR A 123 -2.49 -11.10 -26.68
C TYR A 123 -3.26 -11.53 -25.42
N HIS A 124 -3.46 -12.85 -25.21
CA HIS A 124 -4.11 -13.37 -24.00
C HIS A 124 -3.13 -13.67 -22.86
N ASP A 125 -1.84 -13.40 -23.06
CA ASP A 125 -0.78 -13.59 -22.06
C ASP A 125 -0.06 -12.27 -21.74
N ILE A 126 -0.37 -11.70 -20.57
CA ILE A 126 0.21 -10.45 -20.10
C ILE A 126 1.74 -10.51 -19.93
N GLN A 127 2.31 -11.69 -19.65
CA GLN A 127 3.75 -11.83 -19.48
C GLN A 127 4.48 -11.60 -20.80
N LEU A 128 3.92 -12.13 -21.91
CA LEU A 128 4.45 -11.90 -23.24
C LEU A 128 4.29 -10.44 -23.68
N ILE A 129 3.15 -9.83 -23.34
CA ILE A 129 2.85 -8.44 -23.71
C ILE A 129 3.81 -7.48 -23.02
N LEU A 130 4.06 -7.64 -21.71
CA LEU A 130 4.93 -6.72 -20.96
C LEU A 130 6.42 -7.10 -21.03
N GLY A 131 6.74 -8.37 -21.26
CA GLY A 131 8.11 -8.88 -21.31
C GLY A 131 8.80 -8.91 -19.94
N GLU A 132 10.12 -9.09 -19.96
CA GLU A 132 10.95 -9.23 -18.76
C GLU A 132 11.47 -7.89 -18.24
N ASN A 133 11.74 -7.83 -16.94
CA ASN A 133 12.42 -6.70 -16.30
C ASN A 133 13.86 -6.50 -16.85
N PRO A 134 14.26 -5.27 -17.23
CA PRO A 134 15.63 -4.98 -17.71
C PRO A 134 16.74 -5.28 -16.69
N TYR A 135 16.36 -5.36 -15.42
CA TYR A 135 17.24 -5.53 -14.29
C TYR A 135 17.10 -6.95 -13.75
N LYS A 136 18.09 -7.79 -14.08
CA LYS A 136 18.25 -9.15 -13.53
C LYS A 136 18.23 -9.24 -11.99
N SER A 137 18.34 -8.11 -11.27
CA SER A 137 18.19 -8.03 -9.82
C SER A 137 17.97 -6.60 -9.35
N TYR A 138 17.36 -6.44 -8.16
CA TYR A 138 17.24 -5.13 -7.50
C TYR A 138 18.60 -4.47 -7.25
N ASN A 139 19.64 -5.25 -6.95
CA ASN A 139 20.99 -4.71 -6.77
C ASN A 139 21.55 -4.09 -8.07
N LYS A 140 21.19 -4.60 -9.24
CA LYS A 140 21.58 -3.99 -10.54
C LYS A 140 20.87 -2.65 -10.71
N LEU A 141 19.54 -2.64 -10.56
CA LEU A 141 18.71 -1.43 -10.57
C LEU A 141 19.25 -0.35 -9.61
N ALA A 142 19.51 -0.72 -8.35
CA ALA A 142 20.04 0.18 -7.34
C ALA A 142 21.41 0.77 -7.69
N ARG A 143 22.30 -0.01 -8.34
CA ARG A 143 23.60 0.50 -8.80
C ARG A 143 23.45 1.49 -9.94
N GLU A 144 22.55 1.22 -10.89
CA GLU A 144 22.28 2.14 -12.00
C GLU A 144 21.65 3.45 -11.52
N LEU A 145 20.69 3.37 -10.59
CA LEU A 145 20.11 4.54 -9.91
C LEU A 145 21.21 5.36 -9.22
N ARG A 146 22.11 4.71 -8.48
CA ARG A 146 23.22 5.39 -7.80
C ARG A 146 24.22 6.02 -8.77
N ALA A 147 24.47 5.38 -9.90
CA ALA A 147 25.37 5.90 -10.94
C ALA A 147 24.78 7.11 -11.69
N GLY A 148 23.52 7.49 -11.42
CA GLY A 148 22.83 8.56 -12.14
C GLY A 148 22.32 8.15 -13.52
N GLY A 149 22.22 6.84 -13.79
CA GLY A 149 21.71 6.30 -15.04
C GLY A 149 20.25 6.65 -15.27
N ARG A 150 19.84 6.72 -16.55
CA ARG A 150 18.42 6.85 -16.93
C ARG A 150 17.74 5.49 -16.81
N VAL A 151 17.27 5.20 -15.61
CA VAL A 151 16.57 3.95 -15.27
C VAL A 151 15.15 3.93 -15.84
N GLN A 152 14.73 2.78 -16.35
CA GLN A 152 13.39 2.53 -16.89
C GLN A 152 12.71 1.39 -16.13
N TYR A 153 11.48 1.59 -15.68
CA TYR A 153 10.66 0.59 -15.04
C TYR A 153 9.76 -0.07 -16.09
N TYR A 154 10.01 -1.33 -16.44
CA TYR A 154 9.16 -2.10 -17.36
C TYR A 154 9.29 -3.60 -17.10
N GLY A 155 8.46 -4.39 -17.77
CA GLY A 155 8.39 -5.84 -17.62
C GLY A 155 7.32 -6.26 -16.61
N TRP A 156 6.84 -7.48 -16.78
CA TRP A 156 5.80 -8.07 -15.95
C TRP A 156 6.20 -8.14 -14.48
N GLU A 157 7.46 -8.51 -14.18
CA GLU A 157 7.94 -8.59 -12.80
C GLU A 157 7.95 -7.22 -12.12
N THR A 158 8.17 -6.15 -12.89
CA THR A 158 8.04 -4.78 -12.36
C THR A 158 6.60 -4.49 -11.95
N VAL A 159 5.61 -4.87 -12.74
CA VAL A 159 4.18 -4.68 -12.39
C VAL A 159 3.81 -5.49 -11.15
N VAL A 160 4.26 -6.74 -11.07
CA VAL A 160 4.09 -7.60 -9.88
C VAL A 160 4.71 -6.95 -8.64
N ASP A 161 5.92 -6.42 -8.78
CA ASP A 161 6.63 -5.77 -7.68
C ASP A 161 5.93 -4.51 -7.16
N LEU A 162 5.23 -3.77 -8.04
CA LEU A 162 4.46 -2.57 -7.66
C LEU A 162 3.14 -2.91 -6.95
N CYS A 163 2.67 -4.15 -7.05
CA CYS A 163 1.44 -4.59 -6.38
C CYS A 163 1.59 -4.60 -4.86
N SER A 164 0.68 -3.91 -4.19
CA SER A 164 0.64 -3.74 -2.74
C SER A 164 -0.66 -4.28 -2.12
N GLY A 165 -1.34 -5.21 -2.80
CA GLY A 165 -2.65 -5.73 -2.42
C GLY A 165 -3.84 -4.99 -3.06
N ASP A 166 -3.58 -3.87 -3.72
CA ASP A 166 -4.57 -3.10 -4.46
C ASP A 166 -4.58 -3.52 -5.93
N VAL A 167 -5.45 -4.48 -6.25
CA VAL A 167 -5.56 -5.06 -7.59
C VAL A 167 -6.17 -4.06 -8.58
N ALA A 168 -7.06 -3.18 -8.13
CA ALA A 168 -7.68 -2.17 -8.98
C ALA A 168 -6.64 -1.21 -9.57
N ASN A 169 -5.69 -0.74 -8.75
CA ASN A 169 -4.59 0.10 -9.21
C ASN A 169 -3.69 -0.61 -10.25
N ILE A 170 -3.46 -1.91 -10.11
CA ILE A 170 -2.67 -2.70 -11.07
C ILE A 170 -3.44 -2.91 -12.39
N LEU A 171 -4.74 -3.18 -12.32
CA LEU A 171 -5.59 -3.28 -13.51
C LEU A 171 -5.64 -1.95 -14.28
N GLU A 172 -5.79 -0.84 -13.58
CA GLU A 172 -5.78 0.50 -14.18
C GLU A 172 -4.41 0.83 -14.81
N LEU A 173 -3.31 0.45 -14.14
CA LEU A 173 -1.96 0.60 -14.71
C LEU A 173 -1.80 -0.20 -16.02
N VAL A 174 -2.24 -1.46 -16.03
CA VAL A 174 -2.19 -2.29 -17.25
C VAL A 174 -3.09 -1.71 -18.34
N LYS A 175 -4.31 -1.29 -17.99
CA LYS A 175 -5.22 -0.62 -18.93
C LYS A 175 -4.58 0.60 -19.59
N ARG A 176 -3.90 1.46 -18.82
CA ARG A 176 -3.19 2.62 -19.37
C ARG A 176 -2.08 2.25 -20.35
N MET A 177 -1.41 1.11 -20.12
CA MET A 177 -0.41 0.62 -21.08
C MET A 177 -1.07 0.18 -22.40
N PHE A 178 -2.25 -0.45 -22.35
CA PHE A 178 -3.03 -0.81 -23.54
C PHE A 178 -3.56 0.44 -24.26
N GLU A 179 -4.12 1.40 -23.52
CA GLU A 179 -4.59 2.68 -24.05
C GLU A 179 -3.46 3.47 -24.71
N ALA A 180 -2.27 3.45 -24.13
CA ALA A 180 -1.09 4.09 -24.71
C ALA A 180 -0.67 3.43 -26.03
N VAL A 181 -0.87 2.12 -26.22
CA VAL A 181 -0.57 1.47 -27.51
C VAL A 181 -1.68 1.74 -28.54
N GLY A 182 -2.91 1.97 -28.10
CA GLY A 182 -4.12 2.01 -28.94
C GLY A 182 -4.84 0.66 -28.84
N PRO A 183 -5.96 0.57 -28.09
CA PRO A 183 -6.64 -0.70 -27.81
C PRO A 183 -7.04 -1.49 -29.06
N GLU A 184 -7.42 -0.78 -30.13
CA GLU A 184 -7.77 -1.36 -31.44
C GLU A 184 -6.64 -2.15 -32.10
N ASN A 185 -5.38 -1.86 -31.75
CA ASN A 185 -4.24 -2.58 -32.30
C ASN A 185 -4.14 -4.02 -31.74
N PHE A 186 -4.81 -4.32 -30.62
CA PHE A 186 -4.83 -5.66 -30.05
C PHE A 186 -5.87 -6.59 -30.71
N SER A 187 -6.69 -6.09 -31.64
CA SER A 187 -7.59 -6.92 -32.44
C SER A 187 -6.89 -7.61 -33.62
N ASP A 188 -5.71 -7.13 -34.01
CA ASP A 188 -4.90 -7.68 -35.11
C ASP A 188 -3.66 -8.40 -34.54
N PRO A 189 -3.42 -9.69 -34.85
CA PRO A 189 -2.23 -10.41 -34.41
C PRO A 189 -0.89 -9.77 -34.83
N GLU A 190 -0.87 -8.86 -35.82
CA GLU A 190 0.33 -8.07 -36.21
C GLU A 190 0.26 -6.60 -35.75
N GLY A 191 -0.84 -6.20 -35.10
CA GLY A 191 -1.11 -4.85 -34.66
C GLY A 191 -0.17 -4.34 -33.56
N VAL A 192 0.36 -5.22 -32.70
CA VAL A 192 1.28 -4.87 -31.60
C VAL A 192 2.55 -5.72 -31.64
N GLU A 193 3.71 -5.07 -31.56
CA GLU A 193 4.99 -5.75 -31.32
C GLU A 193 5.11 -6.07 -29.83
N MET A 194 5.39 -7.34 -29.50
CA MET A 194 5.59 -7.78 -28.12
C MET A 194 7.09 -8.02 -27.83
N PRO A 195 7.61 -7.54 -26.69
CA PRO A 195 6.90 -6.81 -25.63
C PRO A 195 6.64 -5.35 -25.98
N ILE A 196 5.63 -4.74 -25.34
CA ILE A 196 5.26 -3.34 -25.55
C ILE A 196 6.35 -2.40 -25.02
N ALA A 197 7.23 -1.94 -25.91
CA ALA A 197 8.35 -1.09 -25.51
C ALA A 197 8.13 0.37 -25.92
N TYR A 198 7.87 0.61 -27.20
CA TYR A 198 7.79 1.95 -27.79
C TYR A 198 6.60 2.03 -28.75
N HIS A 199 6.12 3.24 -29.02
CA HIS A 199 5.13 3.43 -30.07
C HIS A 199 5.73 3.04 -31.42
N LYS A 200 4.95 2.35 -32.27
CA LYS A 200 5.37 2.03 -33.66
C LYS A 200 5.78 3.29 -34.44
N SER A 201 5.23 4.46 -34.11
CA SER A 201 5.56 5.75 -34.72
C SER A 201 6.75 6.49 -34.08
N ASP A 202 7.27 6.04 -32.93
CA ASP A 202 8.43 6.67 -32.26
C ASP A 202 9.74 6.05 -32.77
N ASN A 203 10.19 6.52 -33.94
CA ASN A 203 11.47 6.14 -34.54
C ASN A 203 12.69 6.45 -33.67
N LEU A 204 12.55 7.36 -32.70
CA LEU A 204 13.62 7.80 -31.82
C LEU A 204 13.66 7.02 -30.50
N LYS A 205 12.68 6.12 -30.26
CA LYS A 205 12.54 5.31 -29.04
C LYS A 205 12.77 6.12 -27.76
N THR A 206 12.22 7.34 -27.74
CA THR A 206 12.55 8.33 -26.71
C THR A 206 11.92 8.04 -25.36
N THR A 207 10.75 7.41 -25.38
CA THR A 207 9.92 7.16 -24.20
C THR A 207 9.38 5.74 -24.22
N HIS A 208 9.81 4.94 -23.24
CA HIS A 208 9.30 3.59 -23.07
C HIS A 208 7.87 3.65 -22.51
N ILE A 209 6.90 3.03 -23.19
CA ILE A 209 5.46 3.13 -22.86
C ILE A 209 5.20 2.67 -21.42
N GLN A 210 5.70 1.49 -21.04
CA GLN A 210 5.52 0.97 -19.69
C GLN A 210 6.12 1.88 -18.60
N ASP A 211 7.37 2.37 -18.77
CA ASP A 211 8.01 3.29 -17.81
C ASP A 211 7.23 4.58 -17.66
N LYS A 212 6.71 5.13 -18.76
CA LYS A 212 5.85 6.31 -18.74
C LYS A 212 4.58 6.04 -17.94
N ALA A 213 3.82 4.98 -18.28
CA ALA A 213 2.58 4.63 -17.60
C ALA A 213 2.79 4.38 -16.10
N ILE A 214 3.86 3.66 -15.73
CA ILE A 214 4.24 3.39 -14.34
C ILE A 214 4.54 4.68 -13.57
N ARG A 215 5.32 5.59 -14.16
CA ARG A 215 5.66 6.88 -13.51
C ARG A 215 4.46 7.81 -13.41
N GLU A 216 3.62 7.84 -14.44
CA GLU A 216 2.39 8.62 -14.44
C GLU A 216 1.42 8.13 -13.37
N ALA A 217 1.22 6.82 -13.24
CA ALA A 217 0.39 6.25 -12.17
C ALA A 217 0.91 6.61 -10.78
N GLY A 218 2.22 6.50 -10.54
CA GLY A 218 2.85 6.91 -9.28
C GLY A 218 2.72 8.42 -9.00
N ASN A 219 2.89 9.26 -10.02
CA ASN A 219 2.73 10.71 -9.90
C ASN A 219 1.29 11.11 -9.63
N GLU A 220 0.33 10.50 -10.33
CA GLU A 220 -1.08 10.76 -10.14
C GLU A 220 -1.53 10.35 -8.74
N PHE A 221 -1.12 9.18 -8.26
CA PHE A 221 -1.39 8.78 -6.87
C PHE A 221 -0.82 9.81 -5.88
N LEU A 222 0.38 10.34 -6.13
CA LEU A 222 0.95 11.41 -5.30
C LEU A 222 0.15 12.72 -5.37
N GLN A 223 -0.45 13.07 -6.52
CA GLN A 223 -1.34 14.22 -6.63
C GLN A 223 -2.67 13.97 -5.91
N GLN A 224 -3.24 12.77 -6.03
CA GLN A 224 -4.46 12.37 -5.33
C GLN A 224 -4.29 12.48 -3.82
N ILE A 225 -3.13 12.09 -3.27
CA ILE A 225 -2.80 12.31 -1.86
C ILE A 225 -2.92 13.80 -1.49
N GLY A 226 -2.38 14.70 -2.33
CA GLY A 226 -2.45 16.14 -2.10
C GLY A 226 -3.85 16.73 -2.26
N ALA A 227 -4.73 16.04 -2.99
CA ALA A 227 -6.12 16.42 -3.21
C ALA A 227 -7.09 15.89 -2.15
N ILE A 228 -6.62 15.03 -1.23
CA ILE A 228 -7.38 14.64 -0.04
C ILE A 228 -7.78 15.92 0.72
N PRO A 229 -9.01 15.98 1.26
CA PRO A 229 -9.49 17.18 1.95
C PRO A 229 -8.57 17.67 3.07
N VAL A 230 -8.57 18.98 3.32
CA VAL A 230 -7.65 19.62 4.28
C VAL A 230 -7.93 19.15 5.71
N GLU A 231 -9.20 18.90 6.02
CA GLU A 231 -9.66 18.30 7.27
C GLU A 231 -9.02 16.92 7.52
N ASP A 232 -8.67 16.19 6.46
CA ASP A 232 -7.96 14.91 6.52
C ASP A 232 -6.45 15.06 6.23
N CYS A 233 -5.94 16.30 6.29
CA CYS A 233 -4.53 16.65 6.21
C CYS A 233 -3.86 16.36 4.85
N GLY A 234 -4.61 16.23 3.75
CA GLY A 234 -4.07 15.83 2.43
C GLY A 234 -2.78 16.53 1.98
N PRO A 235 -2.72 17.87 1.97
CA PRO A 235 -1.49 18.59 1.62
C PRO A 235 -0.29 18.25 2.51
N GLN A 236 -0.52 18.00 3.80
CA GLN A 236 0.53 17.58 4.74
C GLN A 236 0.96 16.14 4.48
N LEU A 237 0.03 15.22 4.21
CA LEU A 237 0.32 13.83 3.86
C LEU A 237 1.24 13.75 2.64
N LYS A 238 0.94 14.53 1.58
CA LYS A 238 1.79 14.60 0.38
C LYS A 238 3.22 15.02 0.72
N LYS A 239 3.39 16.08 1.53
CA LYS A 239 4.71 16.57 1.96
C LYS A 239 5.49 15.52 2.75
N ILE A 240 4.82 14.77 3.63
CA ILE A 240 5.42 13.67 4.39
C ILE A 240 5.97 12.60 3.46
N VAL A 241 5.17 12.19 2.47
CA VAL A 241 5.55 11.16 1.49
C VAL A 241 6.72 11.60 0.63
N GLU A 242 6.70 12.85 0.16
CA GLU A 242 7.81 13.42 -0.60
C GLU A 242 9.09 13.52 0.24
N ALA A 243 8.97 13.93 1.52
CA ALA A 243 10.09 13.98 2.45
C ALA A 243 10.68 12.59 2.70
N PHE A 244 9.83 11.59 2.95
CA PHE A 244 10.26 10.20 3.10
C PHE A 244 10.92 9.68 1.82
N GLY A 245 10.34 9.93 0.64
CA GLY A 245 10.91 9.56 -0.65
C GLY A 245 12.31 10.14 -0.86
N ARG A 246 12.52 11.42 -0.53
CA ARG A 246 13.85 12.06 -0.57
C ARG A 246 14.84 11.41 0.40
N ILE A 247 14.41 11.12 1.63
CA ILE A 247 15.24 10.44 2.63
C ILE A 247 15.66 9.05 2.14
N ALA A 248 14.70 8.24 1.68
CA ALA A 248 14.92 6.91 1.13
C ALA A 248 15.89 6.93 -0.05
N HIS A 249 15.69 7.85 -0.99
CA HIS A 249 16.57 8.02 -2.15
C HIS A 249 17.97 8.46 -1.73
N TRP A 250 18.09 9.34 -0.72
CA TRP A 250 19.40 9.70 -0.17
C TRP A 250 20.14 8.48 0.41
N TYR A 251 19.45 7.56 1.11
CA TYR A 251 20.08 6.31 1.57
C TYR A 251 20.56 5.46 0.40
N LEU A 252 19.75 5.31 -0.66
CA LEU A 252 20.14 4.60 -1.87
C LEU A 252 21.39 5.20 -2.52
N LEU A 253 21.50 6.51 -2.56
CA LEU A 253 22.65 7.18 -3.16
C LEU A 253 23.91 7.11 -2.28
N ASN A 254 23.76 7.22 -0.95
CA ASN A 254 24.88 7.54 -0.05
C ASN A 254 25.25 6.46 0.97
N LYS A 255 24.47 5.37 1.09
CA LYS A 255 24.71 4.33 2.10
C LYS A 255 24.73 2.94 1.49
N ASN A 256 25.58 2.09 2.01
CA ASN A 256 25.59 0.67 1.65
C ASN A 256 24.75 -0.13 2.64
N SER A 257 24.05 -1.13 2.13
CA SER A 257 23.35 -2.09 2.97
C SER A 257 24.35 -2.81 3.87
N LYS A 258 23.98 -2.93 5.14
CA LYS A 258 24.70 -3.72 6.14
C LYS A 258 24.20 -5.16 6.20
N ASN A 259 23.13 -5.48 5.46
CA ASN A 259 22.47 -6.77 5.49
C ASN A 259 23.05 -7.76 4.47
N LEU A 260 24.03 -7.34 3.66
CA LEU A 260 24.74 -8.20 2.70
C LEU A 260 26.24 -7.89 2.70
N GLU A 261 27.04 -8.94 2.62
CA GLU A 261 28.52 -8.85 2.57
C GLU A 261 29.01 -8.05 1.36
N SER A 262 28.31 -8.16 0.22
CA SER A 262 28.64 -7.43 -1.01
C SER A 262 28.42 -5.91 -0.92
N LYS A 263 27.92 -5.41 0.24
CA LYS A 263 27.67 -3.99 0.53
C LYS A 263 27.01 -3.24 -0.64
N PRO A 264 25.92 -3.77 -1.24
CA PRO A 264 25.23 -3.07 -2.32
C PRO A 264 24.59 -1.79 -1.79
N PRO A 265 24.07 -0.91 -2.67
CA PRO A 265 23.33 0.24 -2.22
C PRO A 265 22.21 -0.10 -1.24
N GLN A 266 21.98 0.76 -0.25
CA GLN A 266 20.92 0.59 0.74
C GLN A 266 19.56 0.87 0.08
N GLN A 267 18.70 -0.14 0.03
CA GLN A 267 17.42 -0.12 -0.66
C GLN A 267 16.29 -0.12 0.34
N ALA A 268 15.82 1.06 0.73
CA ALA A 268 14.87 1.23 1.82
C ALA A 268 13.64 2.01 1.37
N PHE A 269 12.49 1.35 1.27
CA PHE A 269 11.18 1.99 1.06
C PHE A 269 10.25 1.83 2.27
N ARG A 270 10.76 1.30 3.39
CA ARG A 270 10.02 1.17 4.64
C ARG A 270 10.66 1.97 5.78
N ILE A 271 9.83 2.46 6.68
CA ILE A 271 10.21 3.01 7.97
C ILE A 271 10.21 1.87 8.99
N GLU A 272 11.28 1.78 9.77
CA GLU A 272 11.37 0.89 10.93
C GLU A 272 11.53 1.75 12.17
N MET A 273 10.48 1.81 12.98
CA MET A 273 10.51 2.57 14.24
C MET A 273 11.33 1.81 15.28
N GLN A 274 12.13 2.53 16.05
CA GLN A 274 12.87 1.91 17.16
C GLN A 274 12.00 1.75 18.40
N GLU A 275 11.07 2.67 18.60
CA GLU A 275 10.16 2.77 19.74
C GLU A 275 8.80 3.32 19.25
N PRO A 276 7.70 2.99 19.93
CA PRO A 276 6.40 3.60 19.64
C PRO A 276 6.49 5.13 19.78
N PRO A 277 6.00 5.91 18.80
CA PRO A 277 6.01 7.36 18.90
C PRO A 277 4.96 7.83 19.91
N ASP A 278 5.30 8.87 20.67
CA ASP A 278 4.36 9.57 21.55
C ASP A 278 3.66 10.65 20.72
N LEU A 279 2.46 10.35 20.23
CA LEU A 279 1.72 11.19 19.28
C LEU A 279 0.65 12.00 20.01
N ASP A 280 0.75 13.33 19.92
CA ASP A 280 -0.39 14.21 20.24
C ASP A 280 -1.56 13.98 19.26
N GLU A 281 -2.74 14.49 19.59
CA GLU A 281 -3.98 14.28 18.83
C GLU A 281 -3.81 14.62 17.33
N THR A 282 -3.15 15.75 17.03
CA THR A 282 -2.87 16.19 15.66
C THR A 282 -1.93 15.22 14.94
N SER A 283 -0.83 14.83 15.56
CA SER A 283 0.16 13.92 14.97
C SER A 283 -0.41 12.52 14.80
N LYS A 284 -1.25 12.09 15.74
CA LYS A 284 -1.99 10.83 15.66
C LYS A 284 -2.94 10.83 14.47
N LYS A 285 -3.72 11.89 14.29
CA LYS A 285 -4.61 12.03 13.13
C LYS A 285 -3.86 11.95 11.81
N ILE A 286 -2.72 12.63 11.69
CA ILE A 286 -1.87 12.57 10.49
C ILE A 286 -1.33 11.15 10.27
N TYR A 287 -0.80 10.53 11.33
CA TYR A 287 -0.28 9.15 11.29
C TYR A 287 -1.34 8.15 10.84
N ASP A 288 -2.53 8.23 11.44
CA ASP A 288 -3.65 7.37 11.10
C ASP A 288 -4.09 7.61 9.64
N ASN A 289 -4.16 8.87 9.19
CA ASN A 289 -4.50 9.17 7.79
C ASN A 289 -3.46 8.66 6.76
N LEU A 290 -2.17 8.59 7.11
CA LEU A 290 -1.17 7.92 6.27
C LEU A 290 -1.49 6.44 6.04
N ILE A 291 -2.12 5.78 7.01
CA ILE A 291 -2.54 4.37 6.93
C ILE A 291 -3.93 4.27 6.28
N LYS A 292 -4.85 5.19 6.59
CA LYS A 292 -6.24 5.23 6.08
C LYS A 292 -6.25 5.23 4.57
N TYR A 293 -5.51 6.18 3.97
CA TYR A 293 -5.41 6.33 2.52
C TYR A 293 -4.41 5.37 1.88
N GLY A 294 -3.93 4.38 2.64
CA GLY A 294 -3.01 3.35 2.18
C GLY A 294 -1.70 3.91 1.61
N ILE A 295 -1.30 5.12 2.01
CA ILE A 295 -0.05 5.76 1.60
C ILE A 295 1.13 4.94 2.14
N PHE A 296 1.02 4.57 3.41
CA PHE A 296 1.84 3.56 4.03
C PHE A 296 1.00 2.36 4.42
N LEU A 297 1.56 1.18 4.21
CA LEU A 297 0.99 -0.09 4.65
C LEU A 297 1.63 -0.45 5.98
N ARG A 298 0.79 -0.71 6.98
CA ARG A 298 1.24 -1.05 8.33
C ARG A 298 1.49 -2.55 8.44
N ASP A 299 2.69 -2.91 8.90
CA ASP A 299 3.02 -4.26 9.35
C ASP A 299 3.19 -4.26 10.88
N ILE A 300 2.16 -4.76 11.56
CA ILE A 300 2.08 -4.86 13.03
C ILE A 300 2.93 -6.01 13.61
N ARG A 301 3.56 -6.84 12.77
CA ARG A 301 4.39 -7.98 13.20
C ARG A 301 5.84 -7.57 13.51
N GLY A 302 6.13 -6.26 13.49
CA GLY A 302 7.46 -5.73 13.75
C GLY A 302 7.86 -5.89 15.23
N LYS A 303 8.98 -6.60 15.47
CA LYS A 303 9.73 -6.48 16.72
C LYS A 303 10.84 -5.46 16.52
N SER A 304 10.94 -4.48 17.42
CA SER A 304 12.06 -3.56 17.47
C SER A 304 13.32 -4.32 17.88
N GLN A 305 14.50 -3.74 17.63
CA GLN A 305 15.76 -4.32 18.12
C GLN A 305 15.81 -4.42 19.67
N ARG A 306 14.91 -3.72 20.37
CA ARG A 306 14.77 -3.71 21.83
C ARG A 306 13.65 -4.64 22.33
N GLY A 307 13.01 -5.41 21.44
CA GLY A 307 11.95 -6.37 21.79
C GLY A 307 10.54 -5.79 21.88
N ASN A 308 10.36 -4.47 21.68
CA ASN A 308 9.05 -3.84 21.65
C ASN A 308 8.32 -4.19 20.34
N VAL A 309 7.00 -4.40 20.41
CA VAL A 309 6.18 -4.45 19.21
C VAL A 309 6.10 -3.03 18.66
N VAL A 310 6.58 -2.82 17.44
CA VAL A 310 6.62 -1.52 16.77
C VAL A 310 6.16 -1.68 15.33
N ASP A 311 5.37 -0.72 14.88
CA ASP A 311 4.88 -0.71 13.50
C ASP A 311 6.04 -0.53 12.52
N ARG A 312 5.98 -1.29 11.43
CA ARG A 312 6.74 -1.01 10.22
C ARG A 312 5.79 -0.38 9.21
N LEU A 313 6.20 0.73 8.63
CA LEU A 313 5.42 1.43 7.61
C LEU A 313 6.10 1.25 6.26
N TYR A 314 5.48 0.49 5.36
CA TYR A 314 5.95 0.32 4.00
C TYR A 314 5.33 1.38 3.11
N LEU A 315 6.13 2.16 2.40
CA LEU A 315 5.61 3.05 1.37
C LEU A 315 4.89 2.21 0.32
N ARG A 316 3.70 2.66 -0.10
CA ARG A 316 2.98 2.02 -1.21
C ARG A 316 3.90 1.89 -2.42
N ARG A 317 4.01 0.67 -2.96
CA ARG A 317 5.05 0.36 -3.96
C ARG A 317 4.83 1.09 -5.28
N LEU A 318 3.59 1.48 -5.61
CA LEU A 318 3.28 2.36 -6.76
C LEU A 318 4.10 3.67 -6.75
N LEU A 319 4.53 4.15 -5.59
CA LEU A 319 5.35 5.37 -5.45
C LEU A 319 6.86 5.13 -5.61
N ILE A 320 7.33 3.89 -5.69
CA ILE A 320 8.75 3.55 -5.84
C ILE A 320 9.38 4.21 -7.08
N PRO A 321 8.76 4.13 -8.28
CA PRO A 321 9.30 4.75 -9.48
C PRO A 321 9.38 6.28 -9.39
N THR A 322 8.38 6.90 -8.74
CA THR A 322 8.31 8.35 -8.49
C THR A 322 9.52 8.85 -7.70
N PHE A 323 9.92 8.09 -6.66
CA PHE A 323 11.05 8.46 -5.80
C PHE A 323 12.39 7.83 -6.22
N LYS A 324 12.44 7.18 -7.40
CA LYS A 324 13.65 6.52 -7.91
C LYS A 324 14.23 5.51 -6.92
N LEU A 325 13.36 4.63 -6.41
CA LEU A 325 13.69 3.60 -5.45
C LEU A 325 13.67 2.20 -6.09
N THR A 326 13.90 1.17 -5.29
CA THR A 326 13.76 -0.24 -5.68
C THR A 326 12.71 -0.94 -4.81
N PRO A 327 12.01 -1.98 -5.31
CA PRO A 327 11.04 -2.76 -4.52
C PRO A 327 11.64 -3.74 -3.51
N SER A 328 12.98 -3.76 -3.37
CA SER A 328 13.67 -4.57 -2.36
C SER A 328 13.19 -4.28 -0.92
N LYS A 329 12.62 -5.29 -0.26
CA LYS A 329 12.16 -5.24 1.16
C LYS A 329 13.30 -5.35 2.19
N ARG A 330 14.55 -5.49 1.72
CA ARG A 330 15.71 -5.87 2.54
C ARG A 330 16.08 -4.81 3.59
N ASP A 331 16.18 -3.55 3.18
CA ASP A 331 16.65 -2.48 4.06
C ASP A 331 15.49 -1.61 4.56
N SER A 332 15.77 -0.81 5.59
CA SER A 332 14.81 0.13 6.19
C SER A 332 15.47 1.49 6.41
N VAL A 333 14.62 2.52 6.48
CA VAL A 333 14.97 3.78 7.11
C VAL A 333 14.59 3.66 8.57
N ARG A 334 15.59 3.52 9.44
CA ARG A 334 15.37 3.48 10.87
C ARG A 334 15.12 4.88 11.39
N MET A 335 14.03 5.05 12.12
CA MET A 335 13.65 6.32 12.75
C MET A 335 13.39 6.14 14.25
N ASP A 336 13.88 7.07 15.06
CA ASP A 336 13.45 7.25 16.45
C ASP A 336 12.15 8.07 16.54
N LYS A 337 11.58 8.17 17.74
CA LYS A 337 10.30 8.87 17.95
C LYS A 337 10.39 10.35 17.59
N GLU A 338 11.53 11.00 17.85
CA GLU A 338 11.74 12.41 17.53
C GLU A 338 11.84 12.65 16.01
N GLU A 339 12.47 11.74 15.27
CA GLU A 339 12.52 11.73 13.81
C GLU A 339 11.12 11.54 13.21
N ILE A 340 10.32 10.62 13.74
CA ILE A 340 8.92 10.42 13.29
C ILE A 340 8.09 11.69 13.55
N LEU A 341 8.16 12.26 14.75
CA LEU A 341 7.43 13.48 15.07
C LEU A 341 7.85 14.65 14.18
N LEU A 342 9.14 14.78 13.91
CA LEU A 342 9.64 15.81 13.01
C LEU A 342 9.17 15.61 11.57
N LEU A 343 9.13 14.35 11.10
CA LEU A 343 8.60 14.02 9.78
C LEU A 343 7.10 14.37 9.68
N LEU A 344 6.30 14.04 10.70
CA LEU A 344 4.86 14.30 10.72
C LEU A 344 4.53 15.80 10.81
N LYS A 345 5.27 16.55 11.64
CA LYS A 345 4.98 17.97 11.92
C LYS A 345 5.65 18.92 10.93
N GLU A 346 6.89 18.65 10.55
CA GLU A 346 7.73 19.56 9.75
C GLU A 346 8.42 18.85 8.56
N PRO A 347 7.68 18.16 7.68
CA PRO A 347 8.24 17.35 6.59
C PRO A 347 9.11 18.17 5.61
N GLU A 348 8.80 19.46 5.44
CA GLU A 348 9.56 20.39 4.58
C GLU A 348 11.01 20.59 5.06
N ARG A 349 11.24 20.46 6.36
CA ARG A 349 12.58 20.56 6.95
C ARG A 349 13.37 19.27 6.81
N CYS A 350 12.70 18.16 6.51
CA CYS A 350 13.28 16.84 6.31
C CYS A 350 13.81 16.69 4.87
N LYS A 351 14.89 17.40 4.56
CA LYS A 351 15.47 17.42 3.20
C LYS A 351 16.16 16.10 2.82
N ASP A 352 16.82 15.48 3.79
CA ASP A 352 17.57 14.23 3.65
C ASP A 352 17.77 13.54 5.02
N ALA A 353 18.40 12.36 5.02
CA ALA A 353 18.61 11.58 6.23
C ALA A 353 19.55 12.25 7.27
N PRO A 354 20.66 12.92 6.88
CA PRO A 354 21.46 13.67 7.84
C PRO A 354 20.70 14.83 8.50
N THR A 355 19.87 15.53 7.74
CA THR A 355 19.13 16.71 8.22
C THR A 355 18.13 16.31 9.30
N ILE A 356 17.30 15.29 9.05
CA ILE A 356 16.32 14.80 10.03
C ILE A 356 17.02 14.32 11.31
N LYS A 357 18.12 13.56 11.19
CA LYS A 357 18.93 13.08 12.33
C LYS A 357 19.51 14.21 13.18
N LYS A 358 20.07 15.23 12.53
CA LYS A 358 20.66 16.37 13.22
C LYS A 358 19.59 17.17 13.98
N MET A 359 18.43 17.35 13.37
CA MET A 359 17.34 18.11 13.95
C MET A 359 16.67 17.39 15.10
N ALA A 360 16.38 16.09 14.97
CA ALA A 360 15.85 15.27 16.04
C ALA A 360 16.77 15.28 17.27
N LYS A 361 18.09 15.12 17.05
CA LYS A 361 19.08 15.21 18.14
C LYS A 361 19.07 16.58 18.84
N LYS A 362 18.90 17.67 18.09
CA LYS A 362 18.79 19.02 18.67
C LYS A 362 17.52 19.19 19.48
N ALA A 363 16.38 18.70 18.99
CA ALA A 363 15.10 18.75 19.69
C ALA A 363 15.14 17.96 21.00
N LYS A 364 15.68 16.74 20.96
CA LYS A 364 15.89 15.90 22.15
C LYS A 364 16.74 16.59 23.21
N SER A 365 17.89 17.15 22.81
CA SER A 365 18.76 17.87 23.74
C SER A 365 18.11 19.11 24.37
N LEU A 366 17.12 19.74 23.73
CA LEU A 366 16.38 20.88 24.30
C LEU A 366 15.32 20.40 25.30
N LEU A 367 14.65 19.29 25.02
CA LEU A 367 13.69 18.66 25.94
C LEU A 367 14.37 18.20 27.22
N ASP A 368 15.50 17.49 27.10
CA ASP A 368 16.25 16.99 28.26
C ASP A 368 16.70 18.16 29.17
N LYS A 369 17.20 19.25 28.59
CA LYS A 369 17.60 20.46 29.34
C LYS A 369 16.43 21.18 30.02
N ASN A 370 15.25 21.18 29.41
CA ASN A 370 14.06 21.79 29.99
C ASN A 370 13.53 20.93 31.15
N GLN A 371 13.64 19.61 31.05
CA GLN A 371 13.29 18.71 32.15
C GLN A 371 14.27 18.87 33.32
N GLU A 372 15.59 18.92 33.07
CA GLU A 372 16.59 19.18 34.11
C GLU A 372 16.30 20.48 34.89
N ARG A 373 15.94 21.56 34.18
CA ARG A 373 15.57 22.84 34.84
C ARG A 373 14.30 22.77 35.69
N LEU A 374 13.33 21.91 35.33
CA LEU A 374 12.10 21.70 36.10
C LEU A 374 12.33 20.82 37.34
N PHE A 375 13.45 20.09 37.42
CA PHE A 375 13.83 19.33 38.61
C PHE A 375 14.77 20.12 39.55
N ASP A 376 15.38 21.19 39.04
CA ASP A 376 16.23 22.11 39.81
C ASP A 376 15.46 23.32 40.40
N GLU A 377 14.18 23.49 40.04
CA GLU A 377 13.19 24.42 40.64
C GLU A 377 12.24 23.67 41.59
#